data_AF-A0A2B8B2P7-F1
#
_entry.id   AF-A0A2B8B2P7-F1
#
_cell.length_a   1.000
_cell.length_b   1.000
_cell.length_c   1.000
_cell.angle_alpha   90.00
_cell.angle_beta   90.00
_cell.angle_gamma   90.00
#
_symmetry.space_group_name_H-M   'P 1'
#
loop_
_entity.id
_entity.type
_entity.pdbx_description
1 polymer ?
#
loop_
_entity_poly.entity_id
_entity_poly.type
_entity_poly.pdbx_seq_one_letter_code
_entity_poly.pdbx_strand_id
1 'polypeptide(L)'
;MAYASKDLSVLAYANGFTLWHYTTHDVATDVDTAGYFNGAADLLRVGDMLLANCAVGGATPATGVLVVAASANGAVDVANLTPFGGVNSD
;
A
#
# COMPACT_ATOMS: atom_id res chain seq x y z
N MET A 1 -2.78 11.83 8.35
CA MET A 1 -1.81 11.07 7.56
C MET A 1 -0.88 10.34 8.50
N ALA A 2 -1.19 9.08 8.73
CA ALA A 2 -0.30 8.21 9.48
C ALA A 2 -0.69 6.77 9.14
N TYR A 3 0.30 5.99 8.72
CA TYR A 3 0.15 4.55 8.65
C TYR A 3 -0.37 3.97 9.97
N ALA A 4 -1.33 3.06 9.86
CA ALA A 4 -1.90 2.33 10.98
C ALA A 4 -1.68 0.83 10.77
N SER A 5 -0.90 0.22 11.65
CA SER A 5 -0.52 -1.20 11.52
C SER A 5 -1.70 -2.17 11.62
N LYS A 6 -2.74 -1.79 12.36
CA LYS A 6 -3.97 -2.58 12.46
C LYS A 6 -4.71 -2.74 11.11
N ASP A 7 -4.46 -1.83 10.17
CA ASP A 7 -5.14 -1.78 8.87
C ASP A 7 -4.29 -2.44 7.76
N LEU A 8 -3.12 -2.98 8.11
CA LEU A 8 -2.26 -3.78 7.24
C LEU A 8 -2.36 -5.26 7.61
N SER A 9 -2.84 -6.08 6.67
CA SER A 9 -3.02 -7.51 6.86
C SER A 9 -2.25 -8.31 5.82
N VAL A 10 -1.60 -9.39 6.24
CA VAL A 10 -0.98 -10.34 5.32
C VAL A 10 -2.03 -11.26 4.70
N LEU A 11 -1.96 -11.46 3.39
CA LEU A 11 -2.86 -12.35 2.65
C LEU A 11 -2.19 -13.67 2.28
N ALA A 12 -0.93 -13.62 1.81
CA ALA A 12 -0.21 -14.80 1.35
C ALA A 12 1.30 -14.63 1.41
N TYR A 13 2.00 -15.76 1.58
CA TYR A 13 3.45 -15.89 1.42
C TYR A 13 3.75 -16.89 0.31
N ALA A 14 4.56 -16.50 -0.66
CA ALA A 14 5.00 -17.39 -1.74
C ALA A 14 6.34 -16.94 -2.32
N ASN A 15 7.25 -17.88 -2.57
CA ASN A 15 8.50 -17.65 -3.33
C ASN A 15 9.34 -16.43 -2.88
N GLY A 16 9.39 -16.13 -1.58
CA GLY A 16 10.16 -15.00 -1.05
C GLY A 16 9.46 -13.64 -1.15
N PHE A 17 8.19 -13.64 -1.54
CA PHE A 17 7.32 -12.46 -1.65
C PHE A 17 6.11 -12.58 -0.71
N THR A 18 5.63 -11.43 -0.22
CA THR A 18 4.42 -11.33 0.59
C THR A 18 3.36 -10.47 -0.10
N LEU A 19 2.14 -11.01 -0.21
CA LEU A 19 0.96 -10.25 -0.62
C LEU A 19 0.25 -9.70 0.61
N TRP A 20 -0.01 -8.40 0.60
CA TRP A 20 -0.66 -7.67 1.67
C TRP A 20 -1.99 -7.08 1.22
N HIS A 21 -2.88 -6.81 2.17
CA HIS A 21 -4.00 -5.91 2.03
C HIS A 21 -3.82 -4.73 2.97
N TYR A 22 -4.08 -3.53 2.47
CA TYR A 22 -4.03 -2.30 3.25
C TYR A 22 -5.26 -1.43 2.98
N THR A 23 -5.84 -0.85 4.02
CA THR A 23 -6.97 0.07 3.90
C THR A 23 -6.69 1.35 4.68
N THR A 24 -7.07 2.50 4.13
CA THR A 24 -6.86 3.79 4.78
C THR A 24 -7.84 4.87 4.28
N HIS A 25 -8.05 5.88 5.11
CA HIS A 25 -8.76 7.11 4.75
C HIS A 25 -7.86 8.13 4.03
N ASP A 26 -6.54 7.96 4.07
CA ASP A 26 -5.58 8.84 3.38
C ASP A 26 -5.67 8.65 1.85
N VAL A 27 -5.43 9.71 1.06
CA VAL A 27 -5.47 9.62 -0.41
C VAL A 27 -4.26 8.88 -0.96
N ALA A 28 -4.38 8.27 -2.14
CA ALA A 28 -3.31 7.44 -2.71
C ALA A 28 -1.97 8.18 -2.88
N THR A 29 -2.01 9.49 -3.17
CA THR A 29 -0.79 10.32 -3.27
C THR A 29 -0.07 10.49 -1.94
N ASP A 30 -0.80 10.46 -0.81
CA ASP A 30 -0.18 10.54 0.51
C ASP A 30 0.40 9.19 0.91
N VAL A 31 -0.30 8.10 0.58
CA VAL A 31 0.14 6.71 0.83
C VAL A 31 1.42 6.39 0.05
N ASP A 32 1.57 6.97 -1.13
CA ASP A 32 2.75 6.88 -2.00
C ASP A 32 3.94 7.75 -1.52
N THR A 33 3.76 8.57 -0.47
CA THR A 33 4.85 9.40 0.04
C THR A 33 5.90 8.52 0.70
N ALA A 34 7.16 8.67 0.28
CA ALA A 34 8.30 7.98 0.89
C ALA A 34 8.28 8.14 2.41
N GLY A 35 8.33 7.00 3.11
CA GLY A 35 8.28 6.94 4.57
C GLY A 35 6.89 6.73 5.17
N TYR A 36 5.81 6.74 4.37
CA TYR A 36 4.45 6.48 4.87
C TYR A 36 4.40 5.15 5.65
N PHE A 37 5.02 4.10 5.12
CA PHE A 37 5.04 2.76 5.70
C PHE A 37 6.23 2.49 6.66
N ASN A 38 6.92 3.49 7.19
CA ASN A 38 8.06 3.28 8.11
C ASN A 38 7.69 2.45 9.34
N GLY A 39 6.46 2.56 9.83
CA GLY A 39 5.94 1.73 10.93
C GLY A 39 5.81 0.24 10.59
N ALA A 40 6.03 -0.15 9.33
CA ALA A 40 6.02 -1.51 8.83
C ALA A 40 7.39 -1.97 8.30
N ALA A 41 8.47 -1.21 8.56
CA ALA A 41 9.80 -1.49 8.00
C ALA A 41 10.36 -2.88 8.37
N ASP A 42 9.96 -3.44 9.51
CA ASP A 42 10.36 -4.79 9.92
C ASP A 42 9.57 -5.91 9.19
N LEU A 43 8.51 -5.54 8.48
CA LEU A 43 7.59 -6.46 7.81
C LEU A 43 7.74 -6.42 6.28
N LEU A 44 7.76 -5.22 5.71
CA LEU A 44 7.72 -4.99 4.27
C LEU A 44 9.12 -5.12 3.65
N ARG A 45 9.21 -5.92 2.59
CA ARG A 45 10.44 -6.15 1.84
C ARG A 45 10.28 -5.69 0.39
N VAL A 46 11.40 -5.30 -0.23
CA VAL A 46 11.41 -4.94 -1.65
C VAL A 46 10.80 -6.07 -2.49
N GLY A 47 9.85 -5.72 -3.35
CA GLY A 47 9.10 -6.66 -4.18
C GLY A 47 7.76 -7.10 -3.60
N ASP A 48 7.50 -6.90 -2.30
CA ASP A 48 6.18 -7.12 -1.71
C ASP A 48 5.12 -6.23 -2.41
N MET A 49 3.88 -6.71 -2.47
CA MET A 49 2.76 -6.01 -3.10
C MET A 49 1.64 -5.84 -2.10
N LEU A 50 1.04 -4.66 -2.12
CA LEU A 50 -0.08 -4.33 -1.26
C LEU A 50 -1.29 -4.05 -2.14
N LEU A 51 -2.35 -4.84 -1.98
CA LEU A 51 -3.67 -4.48 -2.46
C LEU A 51 -4.20 -3.37 -1.55
N ALA A 52 -4.28 -2.15 -2.08
CA ALA A 52 -4.59 -0.97 -1.30
C ALA A 52 -5.98 -0.44 -1.62
N ASN A 53 -6.75 -0.14 -0.58
CA ASN A 53 -7.94 0.71 -0.64
C ASN A 53 -7.62 2.04 0.05
N CYS A 54 -7.41 3.08 -0.75
CA CYS A 54 -7.12 4.43 -0.28
C CYS A 54 -8.36 5.32 -0.36
N ALA A 55 -8.36 6.40 0.41
CA ALA A 55 -9.45 7.36 0.52
C ALA A 55 -10.82 6.70 0.77
N VAL A 56 -10.83 5.63 1.59
CA VAL A 56 -12.07 4.91 1.93
C VAL A 56 -13.04 5.88 2.61
N GLY A 57 -14.29 5.94 2.15
CA GLY A 57 -15.28 6.90 2.66
C GLY A 57 -15.06 8.36 2.24
N GLY A 58 -14.05 8.65 1.41
CA GLY A 58 -13.82 9.95 0.80
C GLY A 58 -14.52 10.13 -0.56
N ALA A 59 -14.35 11.31 -1.16
CA ALA A 59 -14.97 11.65 -2.45
C ALA A 59 -14.31 10.95 -3.66
N THR A 60 -13.04 10.55 -3.54
CA THR A 60 -12.25 9.94 -4.63
C THR A 60 -11.53 8.68 -4.12
N PRO A 61 -12.26 7.59 -3.82
CA PRO A 61 -11.66 6.32 -3.42
C PRO A 61 -10.76 5.79 -4.54
N ALA A 62 -9.60 5.27 -4.17
CA ALA A 62 -8.65 4.67 -5.10
C ALA A 62 -8.34 3.25 -4.64
N THR A 63 -8.49 2.27 -5.54
CA THR A 63 -8.18 0.87 -5.26
C THR A 63 -7.18 0.37 -6.28
N GLY A 64 -6.17 -0.37 -5.84
CA GLY A 64 -5.14 -0.85 -6.75
C GLY A 64 -4.02 -1.62 -6.04
N VAL A 65 -2.87 -1.69 -6.70
CA VAL A 65 -1.66 -2.31 -6.15
C VAL A 65 -0.56 -1.29 -5.94
N LEU A 66 0.09 -1.36 -4.78
CA LEU A 66 1.37 -0.72 -4.47
C LEU A 66 2.45 -1.79 -4.49
N VAL A 67 3.66 -1.42 -4.93
CA VAL A 67 4.83 -2.31 -4.91
C VAL A 67 5.90 -1.69 -4.02
N VAL A 68 6.43 -2.42 -3.05
CA VAL A 68 7.54 -1.94 -2.21
C VAL A 68 8.79 -1.82 -3.07
N ALA A 69 9.20 -0.59 -3.34
CA ALA A 69 10.35 -0.27 -4.17
C ALA A 69 11.65 -0.20 -3.36
N ALA A 70 11.57 0.26 -2.10
CA ALA A 70 12.69 0.28 -1.17
C ALA A 70 12.24 -0.08 0.25
N SER A 71 13.08 -0.81 0.98
CA SER A 71 12.92 -1.06 2.41
C SER A 71 14.32 -1.22 3.02
N ALA A 72 14.83 -0.16 3.65
CA ALA A 72 16.17 -0.13 4.22
C ALA A 72 16.27 0.92 5.34
N ASN A 73 17.04 0.61 6.40
CA ASN A 73 17.32 1.53 7.50
C ASN A 73 16.06 2.13 8.17
N GLY A 74 14.97 1.35 8.24
CA GLY A 74 13.68 1.80 8.78
C GLY A 74 12.87 2.70 7.84
N ALA A 75 13.36 2.97 6.63
CA ALA A 75 12.66 3.71 5.59
C ALA A 75 12.02 2.76 4.58
N VAL A 76 10.72 2.93 4.32
CA VAL A 76 9.99 2.20 3.29
C VAL A 76 9.47 3.16 2.22
N ASP A 77 9.63 2.77 0.97
CA ASP A 77 9.10 3.47 -0.19
C ASP A 77 8.33 2.50 -1.08
N VAL A 78 7.20 2.96 -1.61
CA VAL A 78 6.35 2.21 -2.54
C VAL A 78 6.29 2.95 -3.87
N ALA A 79 6.07 2.22 -4.96
CA ALA A 79 5.75 2.84 -6.23
C ALA A 79 4.28 3.31 -6.24
N ASN A 80 4.01 4.31 -7.09
CA ASN A 80 2.68 4.86 -7.30
C ASN A 80 1.63 3.75 -7.50
N LEU A 81 0.47 3.96 -6.87
CA LEU A 81 -0.65 3.03 -6.97
C LEU A 81 -1.05 2.79 -8.42
N THR A 82 -0.99 1.53 -8.85
CA THR A 82 -1.55 1.10 -10.13
C THR A 82 -3.03 0.76 -9.92
N PRO A 83 -3.97 1.54 -10.49
CA PRO A 83 -5.38 1.42 -10.18
C PRO A 83 -6.02 0.17 -10.79
N PHE A 84 -6.94 -0.44 -10.05
CA PHE A 84 -7.84 -1.49 -10.53
C PHE A 84 -9.21 -0.89 -10.85
N GLY A 85 -9.85 -1.41 -11.91
CA GLY A 85 -11.22 -1.01 -12.27
C GLY A 85 -11.37 0.47 -12.66
N GLY A 86 -10.29 1.13 -13.13
CA GLY A 86 -10.30 2.57 -13.44
C GLY A 86 -11.19 3.00 -14.61
N VAL A 87 -11.83 2.05 -15.32
CA VAL A 87 -12.79 2.33 -16.38
C VAL A 87 -14.12 1.67 -16.01
N ASN A 88 -15.17 2.47 -15.87
CA ASN A 88 -16.56 2.01 -15.84
C ASN A 88 -17.27 2.46 -17.12
N SER A 89 -17.68 1.51 -17.96
CA SER A 89 -18.24 1.79 -19.30
C SER A 89 -19.76 1.63 -19.40
N ASP A 90 -20.42 1.32 -18.29
CA ASP A 90 -21.88 1.26 -18.17
C ASP A 90 -22.45 2.38 -17.30
#